data_AF-A0A7S4T1H2-F1
#
_entry.id   AF-A0A7S4T1H2-F1
#
_cell.length_a   1.000
_cell.length_b   1.000
_cell.length_c   1.000
_cell.angle_alpha   90.00
_cell.angle_beta   90.00
_cell.angle_gamma   90.00
#
_symmetry.space_group_name_H-M   'P 1'
#
loop_
_entity.id
_entity.type
_entity.pdbx_description
1 polymer ?
#
loop_
_entity_poly.entity_id
_entity_poly.type
_entity_poly.pdbx_seq_one_letter_code
_entity_poly.pdbx_strand_id
1 'polypeptide(L)'
;QLIGAIVDVSSPAGQDMALGLIGSVEWIFITCQEKANIDDGNEHEKDNGWIMIPAENLISQCQNTGTKIAAYVNRVGDVGGLARALELGVDALCIDGTASINDQELWDALIEAQSERRLAAATNVGDSPDNGTVPNKSPVIVTGTCKRITSSVGKSTVLADRVCIDLVQSLKCTEGCWVGSSAKITALVLSEAAQSSFVPSRPFRVNAGPVHTYVVMGDGLSTKYLSELQAGDEVLVTDVISGEERPVAVGRLKVEIRPCVQVGLFPPQEDEGGPGDFGQVFLQQAETVRLGQRKGDDSFIRVTELESDGSAQPVDILLRVVGMGTHVGRAYSGKVVER
;
A
#
# COMPACT_ATOMS: atom_id res chain seq x y z
N GLN A 1 -32.15 -6.79 14.82
CA GLN A 1 -30.81 -6.97 14.24
C GLN A 1 -30.75 -6.10 13.00
N LEU A 2 -29.75 -5.22 12.88
CA LEU A 2 -29.65 -4.33 11.72
C LEU A 2 -29.11 -5.16 10.54
N ILE A 3 -29.93 -5.32 9.49
CA ILE A 3 -29.58 -6.17 8.33
C ILE A 3 -28.67 -5.38 7.36
N GLY A 4 -28.90 -4.07 7.23
CA GLY A 4 -28.09 -3.21 6.39
C GLY A 4 -28.33 -1.74 6.64
N ALA A 5 -27.58 -0.90 5.93
CA ALA A 5 -27.70 0.56 5.96
C ALA A 5 -27.64 1.13 4.55
N ILE A 6 -28.36 2.24 4.32
CA ILE A 6 -28.26 3.04 3.10
C ILE A 6 -27.44 4.28 3.42
N VAL A 7 -26.39 4.54 2.66
CA VAL A 7 -25.46 5.64 2.94
C VAL A 7 -25.18 6.44 1.68
N ASP A 8 -25.35 7.75 1.77
CA ASP A 8 -24.92 8.68 0.72
C ASP A 8 -23.43 9.00 0.89
N VAL A 9 -22.61 8.57 -0.08
CA VAL A 9 -21.16 8.72 -0.07
C VAL A 9 -20.67 9.98 -0.79
N SER A 10 -21.58 10.89 -1.18
CA SER A 10 -21.23 12.17 -1.80
C SER A 10 -20.46 13.13 -0.87
N SER A 11 -20.43 12.87 0.44
CA SER A 11 -19.71 13.69 1.43
C SER A 11 -18.71 12.86 2.25
N PRO A 12 -17.61 13.48 2.76
CA PRO A 12 -16.67 12.81 3.65
C PRO A 12 -17.33 12.17 4.89
N ALA A 13 -18.29 12.87 5.50
CA ALA A 13 -19.03 12.36 6.65
C ALA A 13 -19.85 11.10 6.31
N GLY A 14 -20.41 11.04 5.10
CA GLY A 14 -21.11 9.85 4.61
C GLY A 14 -20.16 8.67 4.35
N GLN A 15 -18.96 8.96 3.84
CA GLN A 15 -17.92 7.94 3.65
C GLN A 15 -17.42 7.39 4.98
N ASP A 16 -17.15 8.25 5.96
CA ASP A 16 -16.75 7.85 7.32
C ASP A 16 -17.84 7.00 7.99
N MET A 17 -19.11 7.35 7.79
CA MET A 17 -20.25 6.56 8.27
C MET A 17 -20.30 5.17 7.62
N ALA A 18 -20.13 5.10 6.30
CA ALA A 18 -20.11 3.82 5.58
C ALA A 18 -18.95 2.93 6.07
N LEU A 19 -17.77 3.49 6.27
CA LEU A 19 -16.61 2.77 6.83
C LEU A 19 -16.86 2.26 8.25
N GLY A 20 -17.50 3.06 9.11
CA GLY A 20 -17.83 2.67 10.48
C GLY A 20 -18.87 1.55 10.61
N LEU A 21 -19.64 1.28 9.55
CA LEU A 21 -20.66 0.22 9.52
C LEU A 21 -20.09 -1.15 9.13
N ILE A 22 -18.89 -1.20 8.58
CA ILE A 22 -18.25 -2.44 8.13
C ILE A 22 -18.05 -3.39 9.32
N GLY A 23 -18.42 -4.67 9.14
CA GLY A 23 -18.42 -5.69 10.19
C GLY A 23 -19.58 -5.61 11.18
N SER A 24 -20.38 -4.53 11.14
CA SER A 24 -21.55 -4.34 12.00
C SER A 24 -22.89 -4.63 11.30
N VAL A 25 -22.90 -4.64 9.97
CA VAL A 25 -24.09 -4.93 9.14
C VAL A 25 -23.78 -5.95 8.04
N GLU A 26 -24.80 -6.66 7.55
CA GLU A 26 -24.63 -7.59 6.44
C GLU A 26 -24.51 -6.86 5.10
N TRP A 27 -25.25 -5.76 4.92
CA TRP A 27 -25.26 -4.98 3.68
C TRP A 27 -25.07 -3.48 3.90
N ILE A 28 -24.22 -2.87 3.08
CA ILE A 28 -24.14 -1.41 2.92
C ILE A 28 -24.58 -1.09 1.50
N PHE A 29 -25.66 -0.33 1.36
CA PHE A 29 -26.13 0.19 0.08
C PHE A 29 -25.64 1.63 -0.08
N ILE A 30 -24.72 1.85 -1.02
CA ILE A 30 -24.17 3.18 -1.30
C ILE A 30 -24.92 3.88 -2.42
N THR A 31 -25.22 5.14 -2.19
CA THR A 31 -25.74 6.07 -3.19
C THR A 31 -24.78 7.24 -3.33
N CYS A 32 -24.74 7.85 -4.52
CA CYS A 32 -24.01 9.08 -4.74
C CYS A 32 -24.93 10.04 -5.50
N GLN A 33 -25.29 11.15 -4.87
CA GLN A 33 -25.97 12.22 -5.59
C GLN A 33 -24.92 13.04 -6.34
N GLU A 34 -25.12 13.23 -7.65
CA GLU A 34 -24.35 14.23 -8.40
C GLU A 34 -24.53 15.58 -7.70
N LYS A 35 -23.41 16.26 -7.39
CA LYS A 35 -23.50 17.64 -6.95
C LYS A 35 -24.17 18.43 -8.07
N ALA A 36 -25.34 19.01 -7.79
CA ALA A 36 -25.97 19.97 -8.69
C ALA A 36 -24.92 21.04 -9.04
N ASN A 37 -24.67 21.20 -10.34
CA ASN A 37 -23.71 22.14 -10.90
C ASN A 37 -23.77 23.47 -10.16
N ILE A 38 -22.75 23.78 -9.37
CA ILE A 38 -22.42 25.17 -9.06
C ILE A 38 -21.67 25.63 -10.31
N ASP A 39 -22.31 26.50 -11.07
CA ASP A 39 -21.85 27.06 -12.34
C ASP A 39 -20.65 27.99 -12.10
N ASP A 40 -19.51 27.41 -11.71
CA ASP A 40 -18.23 28.10 -11.51
C ASP A 40 -17.39 28.05 -12.80
N GLY A 41 -18.00 28.33 -13.96
CA GLY A 41 -17.34 28.78 -15.20
C GLY A 41 -16.18 27.97 -15.79
N ASN A 42 -15.84 26.80 -15.24
CA ASN A 42 -14.73 25.95 -15.66
C ASN A 42 -15.30 24.72 -16.34
N GLU A 43 -15.45 24.80 -17.67
CA GLU A 43 -16.00 23.74 -18.51
C GLU A 43 -15.09 22.49 -18.65
N HIS A 44 -13.99 22.41 -17.89
CA HIS A 44 -12.94 21.40 -18.08
C HIS A 44 -12.88 20.27 -17.05
N GLU A 45 -13.78 20.22 -16.06
CA GLU A 45 -13.79 19.10 -15.09
C GLU A 45 -15.23 18.61 -14.83
N LYS A 46 -15.92 18.21 -15.90
CA LYS A 46 -17.12 17.37 -15.81
C LYS A 46 -16.69 15.92 -15.52
N ASP A 47 -16.10 15.68 -14.35
CA ASP A 47 -15.44 14.40 -14.08
C ASP A 47 -16.40 13.36 -13.48
N ASN A 48 -16.57 12.30 -14.25
CA ASN A 48 -17.57 11.23 -14.16
C ASN A 48 -17.14 10.12 -13.20
N GLY A 49 -16.78 10.45 -11.95
CA GLY A 49 -16.10 9.46 -11.09
C GLY A 49 -16.42 9.50 -9.60
N TRP A 50 -17.41 10.28 -9.15
CA TRP A 50 -17.57 10.56 -7.72
C TRP A 50 -17.86 9.30 -6.87
N ILE A 51 -18.59 8.32 -7.40
CA ILE A 51 -18.90 7.08 -6.67
C ILE A 51 -17.75 6.07 -6.66
N MET A 52 -16.80 6.18 -7.60
CA MET A 52 -15.76 5.17 -7.79
C MET A 52 -14.79 5.12 -6.61
N ILE A 53 -14.23 6.26 -6.20
CA ILE A 53 -13.26 6.31 -5.10
C ILE A 53 -13.87 5.82 -3.77
N PRO A 54 -15.08 6.27 -3.36
CA PRO A 54 -15.74 5.73 -2.18
C PRO A 54 -16.03 4.23 -2.28
N ALA A 55 -16.47 3.75 -3.44
CA ALA A 55 -16.74 2.32 -3.64
C ALA A 55 -15.47 1.48 -3.50
N GLU A 56 -14.35 1.90 -4.10
CA GLU A 56 -13.05 1.22 -3.97
C GLU A 56 -12.57 1.18 -2.52
N ASN A 57 -12.70 2.30 -1.80
CA ASN A 57 -12.35 2.36 -0.38
C ASN A 57 -13.18 1.37 0.44
N LEU A 58 -14.49 1.30 0.23
CA LEU A 58 -15.36 0.37 0.93
C LEU A 58 -15.06 -1.09 0.56
N ILE A 59 -14.86 -1.40 -0.71
CA ILE A 59 -14.49 -2.75 -1.18
C ILE A 59 -13.19 -3.21 -0.51
N SER A 60 -12.20 -2.32 -0.41
CA SER A 60 -10.93 -2.65 0.23
C SER A 60 -11.08 -2.98 1.73
N GLN A 61 -12.05 -2.37 2.40
CA GLN A 61 -12.26 -2.49 3.84
C GLN A 61 -13.23 -3.63 4.21
N CYS A 62 -14.16 -3.99 3.33
CA CYS A 62 -15.15 -5.05 3.57
C CYS A 62 -14.55 -6.47 3.48
N GLN A 63 -13.34 -6.64 2.95
CA GLN A 63 -12.74 -7.98 2.81
C GLN A 63 -12.63 -8.71 4.15
N ASN A 64 -13.12 -9.95 4.20
CA ASN A 64 -13.15 -10.82 5.39
C ASN A 64 -14.02 -10.33 6.56
N THR A 65 -14.83 -9.30 6.36
CA THR A 65 -15.74 -8.79 7.40
C THR A 65 -17.13 -9.42 7.33
N GLY A 66 -17.47 -10.03 6.19
CA GLY A 66 -18.81 -10.57 5.90
C GLY A 66 -19.83 -9.50 5.46
N THR A 67 -19.50 -8.21 5.57
CA THR A 67 -20.31 -7.11 5.04
C THR A 67 -20.20 -7.05 3.52
N LYS A 68 -21.35 -6.97 2.85
CA LYS A 68 -21.50 -6.86 1.40
C LYS A 68 -21.87 -5.45 0.98
N ILE A 69 -21.46 -5.06 -0.22
CA ILE A 69 -21.69 -3.72 -0.77
C ILE A 69 -22.65 -3.82 -1.95
N ALA A 70 -23.73 -3.06 -1.89
CA ALA A 70 -24.58 -2.77 -3.03
C ALA A 70 -24.34 -1.32 -3.46
N ALA A 71 -24.19 -1.04 -4.76
CA ALA A 71 -24.03 0.31 -5.26
C ALA A 71 -25.17 0.70 -6.20
N TYR A 72 -25.72 1.89 -6.00
CA TYR A 72 -26.64 2.48 -6.95
C TYR A 72 -25.89 2.89 -8.23
N VAL A 73 -26.45 2.53 -9.38
CA VAL A 73 -25.92 2.91 -10.68
C VAL A 73 -27.06 3.41 -11.57
N ASN A 74 -26.84 4.52 -12.25
CA ASN A 74 -27.79 5.13 -13.18
C ASN A 74 -27.14 5.51 -14.51
N ARG A 75 -25.87 5.14 -14.71
CA ARG A 75 -25.05 5.52 -15.85
C ARG A 75 -24.23 4.33 -16.33
N VAL A 76 -24.25 4.09 -17.64
CA VAL A 76 -23.50 3.02 -18.31
C VAL A 76 -22.00 3.06 -17.97
N GLY A 77 -21.41 4.26 -17.95
CA GLY A 77 -19.98 4.46 -17.71
C GLY A 77 -19.49 3.96 -16.35
N ASP A 78 -20.37 3.94 -15.33
CA ASP A 78 -20.01 3.57 -13.97
C ASP A 78 -20.15 2.05 -13.74
N VAL A 79 -20.90 1.35 -14.59
CA VAL A 79 -21.18 -0.08 -14.44
C VAL A 79 -19.90 -0.90 -14.44
N GLY A 80 -19.06 -0.72 -15.46
CA GLY A 80 -17.81 -1.46 -15.59
C GLY A 80 -16.83 -1.15 -14.46
N GLY A 81 -16.80 0.12 -14.02
CA GLY A 81 -16.01 0.57 -12.87
C GLY A 81 -16.44 -0.13 -11.59
N LEU A 82 -17.69 0.00 -11.20
CA LEU A 82 -18.22 -0.57 -9.94
C LEU A 82 -18.24 -2.10 -9.95
N ALA A 83 -18.53 -2.73 -11.09
CA ALA A 83 -18.56 -4.19 -11.21
C ALA A 83 -17.18 -4.84 -11.06
N ARG A 84 -16.10 -4.09 -11.34
CA ARG A 84 -14.72 -4.59 -11.39
C ARG A 84 -13.75 -3.79 -10.53
N ALA A 85 -14.27 -2.87 -9.71
CA ALA A 85 -13.49 -2.02 -8.83
C ALA A 85 -12.54 -2.88 -8.00
N LEU A 86 -11.24 -2.58 -8.07
CA LEU A 86 -10.20 -3.39 -7.44
C LEU A 86 -10.33 -4.89 -7.77
N GLU A 87 -10.59 -5.26 -9.03
CA GLU A 87 -10.72 -6.64 -9.54
C GLU A 87 -11.73 -7.55 -8.78
N LEU A 88 -12.49 -6.98 -7.84
CA LEU A 88 -13.46 -7.65 -6.99
C LEU A 88 -14.86 -7.16 -7.32
N GLY A 89 -14.99 -5.84 -7.46
CA GLY A 89 -16.25 -5.12 -7.61
C GLY A 89 -17.14 -5.17 -6.39
N VAL A 90 -18.21 -4.37 -6.45
CA VAL A 90 -19.29 -4.43 -5.45
C VAL A 90 -20.05 -5.75 -5.52
N ASP A 91 -20.68 -6.20 -4.44
CA ASP A 91 -21.45 -7.44 -4.43
C ASP A 91 -22.75 -7.35 -5.22
N ALA A 92 -23.31 -6.14 -5.36
CA ALA A 92 -24.51 -5.90 -6.16
C ALA A 92 -24.50 -4.51 -6.81
N LEU A 93 -25.01 -4.45 -8.05
CA LEU A 93 -25.39 -3.20 -8.70
C LEU A 93 -26.91 -3.05 -8.63
N CYS A 94 -27.38 -1.89 -8.24
CA CYS A 94 -28.80 -1.59 -8.11
C CYS A 94 -29.17 -0.43 -9.02
N ILE A 95 -30.25 -0.61 -9.78
CA ILE A 95 -30.84 0.43 -10.64
C ILE A 95 -32.21 0.82 -10.12
N ASP A 96 -32.68 2.01 -10.53
CA ASP A 96 -34.04 2.43 -10.26
C ASP A 96 -35.01 1.71 -11.22
N GLY A 97 -35.86 0.84 -10.69
CA GLY A 97 -36.83 0.09 -11.48
C GLY A 97 -37.96 0.93 -12.11
N THR A 98 -38.09 2.21 -11.77
CA THR A 98 -39.06 3.13 -12.37
C THR A 98 -38.43 4.03 -13.43
N ALA A 99 -37.21 4.51 -13.19
CA ALA A 99 -36.51 5.41 -14.10
C ALA A 99 -35.69 4.67 -15.16
N SER A 100 -35.12 3.51 -14.83
CA SER A 100 -34.17 2.79 -15.67
C SER A 100 -34.76 1.58 -16.39
N ILE A 101 -36.08 1.33 -16.25
CA ILE A 101 -36.71 0.13 -16.83
C ILE A 101 -36.63 0.07 -18.36
N ASN A 102 -36.59 1.23 -19.02
CA ASN A 102 -36.52 1.35 -20.48
C ASN A 102 -35.13 1.74 -20.99
N ASP A 103 -34.12 1.80 -20.11
CA ASP A 103 -32.74 2.14 -20.49
C ASP A 103 -32.00 0.89 -20.98
N GLN A 104 -32.17 0.57 -22.27
CA GLN A 104 -31.58 -0.63 -22.86
C GLN A 104 -30.06 -0.64 -22.78
N GLU A 105 -29.40 0.52 -22.94
CA GLU A 105 -27.94 0.61 -22.89
C GLU A 105 -27.41 0.30 -21.48
N LEU A 106 -28.09 0.79 -20.44
CA LEU A 106 -27.73 0.47 -19.06
C LEU A 106 -27.95 -1.02 -18.74
N TRP A 107 -29.06 -1.60 -19.21
CA TRP A 107 -29.32 -3.03 -19.05
C TRP A 107 -28.29 -3.90 -19.76
N ASP A 108 -27.90 -3.56 -20.99
CA ASP A 108 -26.90 -4.30 -21.75
C ASP A 108 -25.55 -4.29 -21.02
N ALA A 109 -25.12 -3.12 -20.51
CA ALA A 109 -23.88 -3.00 -19.73
C ALA A 109 -23.92 -3.81 -18.42
N LEU A 110 -25.06 -3.85 -17.73
CA LEU A 110 -25.23 -4.63 -16.51
C LEU A 110 -25.19 -6.14 -16.78
N ILE A 111 -25.82 -6.58 -17.86
CA ILE A 111 -25.82 -7.99 -18.28
C ILE A 111 -24.42 -8.42 -18.67
N GLU A 112 -23.71 -7.59 -19.44
CA GLU A 112 -22.31 -7.83 -19.82
C GLU A 112 -21.44 -7.97 -18.57
N ALA A 113 -21.46 -6.99 -17.66
CA ALA A 113 -20.70 -7.03 -16.42
C ALA A 113 -21.04 -8.23 -15.53
N GLN A 114 -22.31 -8.62 -15.44
CA GLN A 114 -22.72 -9.83 -14.73
C GLN A 114 -22.18 -11.10 -15.40
N SER A 115 -22.25 -11.18 -16.72
CA SER A 115 -21.80 -12.34 -17.49
C SER A 115 -20.30 -12.57 -17.34
N GLU A 116 -19.50 -11.50 -17.40
CA GLU A 116 -18.05 -11.53 -17.19
C GLU A 116 -17.70 -12.02 -15.79
N ARG A 117 -18.37 -11.48 -14.75
CA ARG A 117 -18.14 -11.90 -13.36
C ARG A 117 -18.54 -13.34 -13.12
N ARG A 118 -19.63 -13.79 -13.72
CA ARG A 118 -20.07 -15.19 -13.61
C ARG A 118 -19.10 -16.14 -14.32
N LEU A 119 -18.54 -15.72 -15.46
CA LEU A 119 -17.53 -16.50 -16.17
C LEU A 119 -16.22 -16.57 -15.37
N ALA A 120 -15.77 -15.45 -14.80
CA ALA A 120 -14.60 -15.38 -13.92
C ALA A 120 -14.77 -16.23 -12.65
N ALA A 121 -15.98 -16.25 -12.08
CA ALA A 121 -16.31 -17.13 -10.96
C ALA A 121 -16.33 -18.61 -11.38
N ALA A 122 -16.84 -18.94 -12.58
CA ALA A 122 -16.91 -20.30 -13.08
C ALA A 122 -15.53 -20.89 -13.44
N THR A 123 -14.58 -20.08 -13.92
CA THR A 123 -13.19 -20.49 -14.12
C THR A 123 -12.47 -20.81 -12.80
N ASN A 124 -12.95 -20.26 -11.67
CA ASN A 124 -12.40 -20.51 -10.34
C ASN A 124 -13.04 -21.73 -9.63
N VAL A 125 -14.01 -22.42 -10.23
CA VAL A 125 -14.72 -23.58 -9.62
C VAL A 125 -14.09 -24.94 -10.00
N GLY A 126 -12.92 -24.93 -10.64
CA GLY A 126 -12.15 -26.15 -10.97
C GLY A 126 -11.33 -26.73 -9.81
N ASP A 127 -11.06 -25.96 -8.75
CA ASP A 127 -10.32 -26.47 -7.59
C ASP A 127 -11.29 -27.01 -6.53
N SER A 128 -11.41 -28.34 -6.50
CA SER A 128 -11.73 -29.04 -5.25
C SER A 128 -10.73 -28.63 -4.16
N PRO A 129 -11.05 -28.76 -2.85
CA PRO A 129 -10.07 -28.56 -1.78
C PRO A 129 -9.08 -29.73 -1.79
N ASP A 130 -8.27 -29.82 -2.84
CA ASP A 130 -7.02 -30.54 -2.81
C ASP A 130 -6.03 -29.72 -2.00
N ASN A 131 -5.14 -30.40 -1.31
CA ASN A 131 -4.24 -29.88 -0.29
C ASN A 131 -3.07 -29.09 -0.92
N GLY A 132 -3.40 -28.20 -1.87
CA GLY A 132 -2.50 -27.27 -2.53
C GLY A 132 -2.28 -26.07 -1.64
N THR A 133 -1.02 -25.86 -1.28
CA THR A 133 -0.50 -24.75 -0.48
C THR A 133 -1.14 -23.43 -0.91
N VAL A 134 -1.99 -22.87 -0.06
CA VAL A 134 -2.47 -21.49 -0.19
C VAL A 134 -1.23 -20.60 -0.41
N PRO A 135 -1.12 -19.81 -1.49
CA PRO A 135 0.02 -18.92 -1.66
C PRO A 135 0.11 -18.04 -0.40
N ASN A 136 1.26 -18.09 0.25
CA ASN A 136 1.47 -17.61 1.60
C ASN A 136 1.15 -16.11 1.66
N LYS A 137 0.00 -15.75 2.27
CA LYS A 137 -0.40 -14.35 2.53
C LYS A 137 0.54 -13.65 3.53
N SER A 138 1.38 -14.42 4.20
CA SER A 138 2.28 -13.92 5.22
C SER A 138 3.51 -13.28 4.57
N PRO A 139 3.94 -12.10 5.05
CA PRO A 139 5.19 -11.50 4.60
C PRO A 139 6.34 -12.48 4.84
N VAL A 140 7.27 -12.55 3.89
CA VAL A 140 8.49 -13.34 4.01
C VAL A 140 9.68 -12.39 4.06
N ILE A 141 10.56 -12.61 5.04
CA ILE A 141 11.85 -11.94 5.12
C ILE A 141 12.86 -12.78 4.35
N VAL A 142 13.42 -12.20 3.29
CA VAL A 142 14.39 -12.85 2.40
C VAL A 142 15.69 -12.05 2.37
N THR A 143 16.80 -12.73 2.06
CA THR A 143 18.03 -12.06 1.67
C THR A 143 17.93 -11.76 0.17
N GLY A 144 17.73 -10.48 -0.16
CA GLY A 144 17.81 -9.97 -1.52
C GLY A 144 19.03 -9.08 -1.69
N THR A 145 19.07 -8.34 -2.78
CA THR A 145 20.15 -7.38 -3.04
C THR A 145 19.61 -5.97 -3.24
N CYS A 146 20.47 -4.98 -3.03
CA CYS A 146 20.18 -3.59 -3.38
C CYS A 146 21.32 -2.96 -4.17
N LYS A 147 20.96 -1.92 -4.94
CA LYS A 147 21.93 -1.04 -5.57
C LYS A 147 21.36 0.37 -5.71
N ARG A 148 22.23 1.37 -5.75
CA ARG A 148 21.80 2.73 -6.05
C ARG A 148 21.38 2.81 -7.51
N ILE A 149 20.25 3.45 -7.78
CA ILE A 149 19.75 3.68 -9.13
C ILE A 149 20.11 5.10 -9.54
N THR A 150 20.77 5.22 -10.68
CA THR A 150 21.06 6.50 -11.31
C THR A 150 20.04 6.72 -12.42
N SER A 151 19.29 7.83 -12.34
CA SER A 151 18.33 8.19 -13.38
C SER A 151 19.04 8.40 -14.72
N SER A 152 18.33 8.16 -15.83
CA SER A 152 18.81 8.42 -17.20
C SER A 152 19.20 9.88 -17.46
N VAL A 153 18.84 10.80 -16.55
CA VAL A 153 19.14 12.23 -16.59
C VAL A 153 20.45 12.57 -15.84
N GLY A 154 21.20 11.58 -15.36
CA GLY A 154 22.50 11.79 -14.70
C GLY A 154 22.43 12.46 -13.32
N LYS A 155 21.22 12.71 -12.79
CA LYS A 155 21.05 13.16 -11.40
C LYS A 155 21.09 11.95 -10.48
N SER A 156 22.10 11.92 -9.62
CA SER A 156 22.32 10.86 -8.62
C SER A 156 21.59 11.10 -7.30
N THR A 157 21.04 12.30 -7.09
CA THR A 157 20.30 12.73 -5.90
C THR A 157 19.08 13.56 -6.28
N VAL A 158 18.04 13.47 -5.46
CA VAL A 158 16.81 14.27 -5.55
C VAL A 158 16.55 14.95 -4.20
N LEU A 159 16.02 16.17 -4.20
CA LEU A 159 15.51 16.77 -2.97
C LEU A 159 14.14 16.16 -2.66
N ALA A 160 13.92 15.79 -1.40
CA ALA A 160 12.67 15.21 -0.96
C ALA A 160 12.31 15.67 0.46
N ASP A 161 11.01 15.75 0.74
CA ASP A 161 10.48 15.93 2.10
C ASP A 161 10.71 14.66 2.90
N ARG A 162 11.89 14.56 3.53
CA ARG A 162 12.32 13.36 4.25
C ARG A 162 11.73 13.34 5.63
N VAL A 163 11.06 12.25 5.95
CA VAL A 163 10.49 11.95 7.26
C VAL A 163 11.47 11.09 8.08
N CYS A 164 11.79 11.55 9.29
CA CYS A 164 12.36 10.73 10.36
C CYS A 164 11.24 10.34 11.32
N ILE A 165 11.23 9.07 11.73
CA ILE A 165 10.35 8.56 12.77
C ILE A 165 11.12 8.60 14.09
N ASP A 166 10.67 9.45 15.03
CA ASP A 166 11.12 9.42 16.42
C ASP A 166 10.14 8.58 17.23
N LEU A 167 10.60 7.45 17.75
CA LEU A 167 9.82 6.53 18.57
C LEU A 167 9.86 6.93 20.05
N VAL A 168 8.87 6.46 20.82
CA VAL A 168 8.81 6.70 22.27
C VAL A 168 9.76 5.80 23.08
N GLN A 169 10.41 4.84 22.43
CA GLN A 169 11.36 3.91 23.05
C GLN A 169 12.74 4.00 22.39
N SER A 170 13.78 3.69 23.15
CA SER A 170 15.12 3.52 22.59
C SER A 170 15.23 2.20 21.84
N LEU A 171 15.95 2.21 20.73
CA LEU A 171 16.28 1.11 19.87
C LEU A 171 17.76 0.74 19.98
N LYS A 172 18.07 -0.54 19.78
CA LYS A 172 19.42 -1.05 19.54
C LYS A 172 19.90 -0.62 18.14
N CYS A 173 21.22 -0.70 17.91
CA CYS A 173 21.79 -0.47 16.58
C CYS A 173 21.40 -1.52 15.53
N THR A 174 20.88 -2.66 15.99
CA THR A 174 20.35 -3.77 15.19
C THR A 174 18.84 -3.65 14.93
N GLU A 175 18.13 -2.72 15.57
CA GLU A 175 16.69 -2.52 15.40
C GLU A 175 16.40 -1.44 14.35
N GLY A 176 15.32 -1.63 13.60
CA GLY A 176 14.90 -0.73 12.53
C GLY A 176 13.43 -0.89 12.13
N CYS A 177 13.01 -0.13 11.12
CA CYS A 177 11.66 -0.20 10.55
C CYS A 177 11.73 -0.61 9.07
N TRP A 178 10.72 -1.35 8.62
CA TRP A 178 10.55 -1.73 7.21
C TRP A 178 9.94 -0.59 6.41
N VAL A 179 10.64 -0.15 5.36
CA VAL A 179 10.20 0.97 4.51
C VAL A 179 10.42 0.69 3.03
N GLY A 180 9.54 1.20 2.17
CA GLY A 180 9.64 1.03 0.72
C GLY A 180 8.71 1.97 -0.04
N SER A 181 9.02 2.29 -1.29
CA SER A 181 8.09 3.00 -2.18
C SER A 181 6.91 2.11 -2.60
N SER A 182 6.99 0.81 -2.33
CA SER A 182 5.93 -0.18 -2.49
C SER A 182 5.74 -0.91 -1.16
N ALA A 183 4.51 -1.26 -0.80
CA ALA A 183 4.31 -2.15 0.35
C ALA A 183 4.61 -3.62 0.03
N LYS A 184 4.74 -3.97 -1.25
CA LYS A 184 5.11 -5.32 -1.69
C LYS A 184 6.53 -5.67 -1.28
N ILE A 185 7.47 -4.73 -1.43
CA ILE A 185 8.90 -4.94 -1.21
C ILE A 185 9.44 -3.78 -0.40
N THR A 186 9.80 -4.07 0.85
CA THR A 186 10.35 -3.08 1.80
C THR A 186 11.73 -3.50 2.28
N ALA A 187 12.58 -2.53 2.59
CA ALA A 187 13.90 -2.73 3.15
C ALA A 187 13.94 -2.32 4.63
N LEU A 188 14.76 -3.02 5.42
CA LEU A 188 14.92 -2.69 6.84
C LEU A 188 15.91 -1.52 7.01
N VAL A 189 15.39 -0.34 7.39
CA VAL A 189 16.23 0.81 7.74
C VAL A 189 16.45 0.84 9.24
N LEU A 190 17.72 0.71 9.64
CA LEU A 190 18.11 0.63 11.04
C LEU A 190 18.09 2.01 11.72
N SER A 191 17.97 1.99 13.05
CA SER A 191 17.98 3.18 13.89
C SER A 191 19.28 3.98 13.80
N GLU A 192 19.23 5.26 14.19
CA GLU A 192 20.39 6.14 14.39
C GLU A 192 21.11 5.84 15.73
N ALA A 193 20.95 4.63 16.29
CA ALA A 193 21.59 4.23 17.55
C ALA A 193 23.09 3.93 17.41
N ALA A 194 23.54 3.51 16.22
CA ALA A 194 24.95 3.24 15.97
C ALA A 194 25.79 4.52 16.10
N GLN A 195 27.00 4.40 16.65
CA GLN A 195 27.91 5.54 16.76
C GLN A 195 28.36 5.99 15.36
N SER A 196 28.34 7.31 15.15
CA SER A 196 28.94 7.99 14.00
C SER A 196 30.06 8.90 14.48
N SER A 197 31.10 9.08 13.66
CA SER A 197 32.21 9.98 13.93
C SER A 197 31.83 11.47 13.83
N PHE A 198 30.69 11.79 13.22
CA PHE A 198 30.32 13.17 12.87
C PHE A 198 28.99 13.61 13.49
N VAL A 199 28.12 12.67 13.86
CA VAL A 199 26.77 12.96 14.37
C VAL A 199 26.52 12.17 15.66
N PRO A 200 26.06 12.82 16.75
CA PRO A 200 25.64 12.11 17.96
C PRO A 200 24.51 11.12 17.67
N SER A 201 24.56 9.94 18.29
CA SER A 201 23.53 8.93 18.11
C SER A 201 22.18 9.38 18.66
N ARG A 202 21.11 8.90 18.03
CA ARG A 202 19.73 9.12 18.44
C ARG A 202 19.04 7.76 18.43
N PRO A 203 19.14 6.99 19.53
CA PRO A 203 18.69 5.61 19.54
C PRO A 203 17.18 5.45 19.40
N PHE A 204 16.40 6.52 19.39
CA PHE A 204 14.95 6.49 19.17
C PHE A 204 14.54 6.85 17.73
N ARG A 205 15.49 7.15 16.84
CA ARG A 205 15.21 7.72 15.50
C ARG A 205 15.50 6.72 14.38
N VAL A 206 14.60 6.64 13.40
CA VAL A 206 14.79 5.96 12.11
C VAL A 206 14.66 6.97 10.97
N ASN A 207 15.64 6.99 10.04
CA ASN A 207 15.63 7.85 8.86
C ASN A 207 14.85 7.17 7.71
N ALA A 208 13.51 7.18 7.80
CA ALA A 208 12.62 6.30 7.03
C ALA A 208 12.56 6.57 5.51
N GLY A 209 12.52 7.83 5.06
CA GLY A 209 12.43 8.16 3.63
C GLY A 209 11.52 9.36 3.34
N PRO A 210 11.22 9.68 2.07
CA PRO A 210 10.27 10.72 1.71
C PRO A 210 8.83 10.41 2.10
N VAL A 211 7.99 11.44 2.15
CA VAL A 211 6.56 11.36 2.52
C VAL A 211 5.74 10.24 1.86
N HIS A 212 6.03 9.87 0.60
CA HIS A 212 5.31 8.80 -0.14
C HIS A 212 5.76 7.38 0.24
N THR A 213 6.77 7.24 1.08
CA THR A 213 7.31 5.93 1.46
C THR A 213 6.31 5.22 2.37
N TYR A 214 6.06 3.94 2.13
CA TYR A 214 5.32 3.08 3.05
C TYR A 214 6.21 2.68 4.23
N VAL A 215 5.61 2.58 5.42
CA VAL A 215 6.18 1.93 6.61
C VAL A 215 5.27 0.79 7.06
N VAL A 216 5.83 -0.30 7.55
CA VAL A 216 5.06 -1.42 8.14
C VAL A 216 4.56 -1.05 9.54
N MET A 217 3.26 -1.23 9.77
CA MET A 217 2.59 -0.91 11.03
C MET A 217 2.81 -2.01 12.08
N GLY A 218 2.53 -1.71 13.35
CA GLY A 218 2.79 -2.58 14.49
C GLY A 218 2.08 -3.94 14.46
N ASP A 219 1.05 -4.11 13.64
CA ASP A 219 0.40 -5.41 13.38
C ASP A 219 1.22 -6.35 12.50
N GLY A 220 2.30 -5.85 11.89
CA GLY A 220 3.19 -6.57 10.99
C GLY A 220 2.55 -6.99 9.67
N LEU A 221 1.35 -6.51 9.34
CA LEU A 221 0.59 -6.87 8.14
C LEU A 221 0.26 -5.65 7.30
N SER A 222 -0.21 -4.57 7.91
CA SER A 222 -0.59 -3.34 7.22
C SER A 222 0.60 -2.40 7.05
N THR A 223 0.46 -1.49 6.09
CA THR A 223 1.40 -0.39 5.87
C THR A 223 0.68 0.93 5.81
N LYS A 224 1.42 2.02 6.01
CA LYS A 224 0.89 3.38 5.93
C LYS A 224 1.90 4.27 5.23
N TYR A 225 1.45 5.29 4.51
CA TYR A 225 2.38 6.29 3.99
C TYR A 225 2.97 7.10 5.14
N LEU A 226 4.25 7.49 5.03
CA LEU A 226 4.90 8.35 6.02
C LEU A 226 4.18 9.70 6.18
N SER A 227 3.50 10.21 5.13
CA SER A 227 2.65 11.41 5.19
C SER A 227 1.40 11.26 6.05
N GLU A 228 0.90 10.05 6.23
CA GLU A 228 -0.34 9.76 6.97
C GLU A 228 -0.08 9.35 8.42
N LEU A 229 1.17 8.95 8.72
CA LEU A 229 1.59 8.53 10.05
C LEU A 229 1.41 9.68 11.07
N GLN A 230 0.95 9.35 12.27
CA GLN A 230 0.70 10.32 13.34
C GLN A 230 1.40 9.90 14.63
N ALA A 231 1.60 10.84 15.55
CA ALA A 231 2.07 10.50 16.89
C ALA A 231 1.02 9.61 17.59
N GLY A 232 1.47 8.54 18.23
CA GLY A 232 0.62 7.52 18.83
C GLY A 232 0.36 6.31 17.93
N ASP A 233 0.55 6.43 16.60
CA ASP A 233 0.54 5.25 15.72
C ASP A 233 1.67 4.29 16.12
N GLU A 234 1.47 2.99 15.96
CA GLU A 234 2.50 1.98 16.23
C GLU A 234 3.09 1.46 14.92
N VAL A 235 4.43 1.46 14.82
CA VAL A 235 5.16 0.88 13.69
C VAL A 235 5.87 -0.40 14.12
N LEU A 236 6.09 -1.31 13.18
CA LEU A 236 6.86 -2.53 13.44
C LEU A 236 8.34 -2.17 13.57
N VAL A 237 8.92 -2.52 14.71
CA VAL A 237 10.36 -2.51 14.92
C VAL A 237 10.85 -3.95 14.88
N THR A 238 11.83 -4.20 14.00
CA THR A 238 12.44 -5.51 13.82
C THR A 238 13.92 -5.45 14.15
N ASP A 239 14.40 -6.39 14.96
CA ASP A 239 15.82 -6.60 15.21
C ASP A 239 16.42 -7.50 14.12
N VAL A 240 17.41 -6.98 13.39
CA VAL A 240 18.01 -7.64 12.22
C VAL A 240 18.74 -8.96 12.55
N ILE A 241 19.19 -9.14 13.80
CA ILE A 241 20.00 -10.29 14.22
C ILE A 241 19.11 -11.40 14.77
N SER A 242 18.27 -11.07 15.74
CA SER A 242 17.36 -12.02 16.39
C SER A 242 16.11 -12.31 15.55
N GLY A 243 15.70 -11.37 14.69
CA GLY A 243 14.42 -11.42 13.99
C GLY A 243 13.23 -11.11 14.88
N GLU A 244 13.45 -10.67 16.13
CA GLU A 244 12.37 -10.27 17.03
C GLU A 244 11.67 -9.02 16.49
N GLU A 245 10.33 -9.05 16.51
CA GLU A 245 9.49 -7.96 16.06
C GLU A 245 8.60 -7.46 17.19
N ARG A 246 8.41 -6.16 17.29
CA ARG A 246 7.54 -5.55 18.31
C ARG A 246 6.93 -4.24 17.81
N PRO A 247 5.67 -3.95 18.16
CA PRO A 247 5.09 -2.63 17.91
C PRO A 247 5.75 -1.58 18.82
N VAL A 248 6.04 -0.41 18.26
CA VAL A 248 6.53 0.75 19.02
C VAL A 248 5.81 2.00 18.57
N ALA A 249 5.26 2.73 19.54
CA ALA A 249 4.55 3.98 19.26
C ALA A 249 5.49 5.08 18.74
N VAL A 250 5.00 5.82 17.76
CA VAL A 250 5.60 7.03 17.21
C VAL A 250 5.40 8.18 18.20
N GLY A 251 6.50 8.80 18.62
CA GLY A 251 6.46 10.00 19.45
C GLY A 251 6.38 11.28 18.63
N ARG A 252 7.19 11.38 17.57
CA ARG A 252 7.23 12.55 16.68
C ARG A 252 7.67 12.16 15.27
N LEU A 253 7.13 12.86 14.28
CA LEU A 253 7.63 12.82 12.90
C LEU A 253 8.37 14.10 12.58
N LYS A 254 9.62 13.97 12.11
CA LYS A 254 10.43 15.11 11.71
C LYS A 254 10.55 15.13 10.18
N VAL A 255 9.84 16.05 9.56
CA VAL A 255 9.87 16.30 8.11
C VAL A 255 10.86 17.41 7.80
N GLU A 256 11.82 17.15 6.90
CA GLU A 256 12.79 18.15 6.44
C GLU A 256 13.22 17.87 5.00
N ILE A 257 13.44 18.92 4.21
CA ILE A 257 13.94 18.78 2.84
C ILE A 257 15.39 18.32 2.88
N ARG A 258 15.67 17.13 2.34
CA ARG A 258 17.02 16.55 2.29
C ARG A 258 17.32 15.91 0.94
N PRO A 259 18.59 15.88 0.52
CA PRO A 259 19.01 15.06 -0.62
C PRO A 259 18.83 13.57 -0.32
N CYS A 260 18.04 12.90 -1.16
CA CYS A 260 17.82 11.47 -1.16
C CYS A 260 18.34 10.82 -2.44
N VAL A 261 18.62 9.53 -2.37
CA VAL A 261 19.00 8.67 -3.49
C VAL A 261 17.96 7.59 -3.66
N GLN A 262 17.76 7.15 -4.90
CA GLN A 262 16.92 6.00 -5.19
C GLN A 262 17.74 4.72 -4.99
N VAL A 263 17.23 3.80 -4.18
CA VAL A 263 17.80 2.48 -3.93
C VAL A 263 16.85 1.44 -4.51
N GLY A 264 17.32 0.67 -5.48
CA GLY A 264 16.58 -0.46 -6.04
C GLY A 264 16.70 -1.68 -5.15
N LEU A 265 15.61 -2.42 -5.00
CA LEU A 265 15.46 -3.60 -4.15
C LEU A 265 15.13 -4.80 -5.04
N PHE A 266 15.97 -5.82 -4.98
CA PHE A 266 15.91 -7.00 -5.84
C PHE A 266 15.76 -8.24 -4.96
N PRO A 267 14.53 -8.72 -4.72
CA PRO A 267 14.32 -10.03 -4.12
C PRO A 267 14.96 -11.13 -4.98
N PRO A 268 15.33 -12.28 -4.39
CA PRO A 268 15.81 -13.43 -5.14
C PRO A 268 14.74 -13.86 -6.17
N GLN A 269 15.15 -14.12 -7.41
CA GLN A 269 14.25 -14.60 -8.45
C GLN A 269 13.83 -16.05 -8.18
N GLU A 270 12.53 -16.32 -8.23
CA GLU A 270 12.00 -17.69 -8.12
C GLU A 270 11.94 -18.41 -9.48
N ASP A 271 11.84 -17.69 -10.61
CA ASP A 271 11.75 -18.27 -11.97
C ASP A 271 12.65 -17.52 -13.00
N GLU A 272 13.42 -18.27 -13.80
CA GLU A 272 14.38 -17.75 -14.80
C GLU A 272 13.74 -17.10 -16.05
N GLY A 273 12.41 -16.92 -16.10
CA GLY A 273 11.69 -16.58 -17.35
C GLY A 273 10.84 -15.30 -17.36
N GLY A 274 10.65 -14.61 -16.23
CA GLY A 274 9.81 -13.40 -16.12
C GLY A 274 10.56 -12.15 -15.67
N PRO A 275 10.00 -10.93 -15.86
CA PRO A 275 10.52 -9.75 -15.19
C PRO A 275 10.40 -9.99 -13.68
N GLY A 276 11.52 -10.23 -13.00
CA GLY A 276 11.56 -10.47 -11.57
C GLY A 276 10.95 -9.30 -10.80
N ASP A 277 10.38 -9.60 -9.64
CA ASP A 277 9.86 -8.59 -8.73
C ASP A 277 10.92 -7.52 -8.44
N PHE A 278 10.56 -6.24 -8.57
CA PHE A 278 11.44 -5.10 -8.39
C PHE A 278 10.79 -4.11 -7.43
N GLY A 279 11.51 -3.77 -6.37
CA GLY A 279 11.12 -2.73 -5.42
C GLY A 279 12.07 -1.54 -5.49
N GLN A 280 11.68 -0.44 -4.85
CA GLN A 280 12.55 0.71 -4.68
C GLN A 280 12.23 1.45 -3.40
N VAL A 281 13.19 2.22 -2.90
CA VAL A 281 13.01 3.15 -1.79
C VAL A 281 13.90 4.36 -1.99
N PHE A 282 13.42 5.54 -1.59
CA PHE A 282 14.24 6.75 -1.55
C PHE A 282 14.77 6.95 -0.14
N LEU A 283 16.09 7.12 0.00
CA LEU A 283 16.73 7.26 1.31
C LEU A 283 17.69 8.44 1.31
N GLN A 284 17.80 9.14 2.44
CA GLN A 284 18.73 10.25 2.57
C GLN A 284 20.17 9.79 2.30
N GLN A 285 20.92 10.56 1.52
CA GLN A 285 22.35 10.32 1.35
C GLN A 285 23.11 10.74 2.61
N ALA A 286 23.13 9.87 3.62
CA ALA A 286 23.85 10.09 4.87
C ALA A 286 24.34 8.77 5.48
N GLU A 287 25.47 8.84 6.17
CA GLU A 287 26.11 7.71 6.87
C GLU A 287 25.24 7.14 8.01
N THR A 288 24.31 7.94 8.53
CA THR A 288 23.37 7.56 9.58
C THR A 288 22.21 6.72 9.06
N VAL A 289 22.05 6.62 7.73
CA VAL A 289 21.04 5.75 7.11
C VAL A 289 21.69 4.43 6.75
N ARG A 290 21.24 3.37 7.42
CA ARG A 290 21.83 2.03 7.36
C ARG A 290 20.75 1.03 6.97
N LEU A 291 21.06 0.17 6.00
CA LEU A 291 20.21 -0.95 5.60
C LEU A 291 20.69 -2.23 6.28
N GLY A 292 19.77 -2.96 6.90
CA GLY A 292 20.09 -4.21 7.60
C GLY A 292 20.55 -5.32 6.65
N GLN A 293 21.61 -6.02 7.03
CA GLN A 293 22.10 -7.22 6.35
C GLN A 293 22.08 -8.41 7.32
N ARG A 294 22.05 -9.62 6.76
CA ARG A 294 22.15 -10.86 7.54
C ARG A 294 23.55 -11.50 7.41
N LYS A 295 24.59 -10.77 7.78
CA LYS A 295 26.00 -11.16 7.68
C LYS A 295 26.77 -10.91 8.98
N GLY A 296 26.51 -11.71 10.01
CA GLY A 296 27.17 -11.57 11.32
C GLY A 296 26.51 -10.51 12.21
N ASP A 297 27.09 -10.29 13.39
CA ASP A 297 26.39 -9.69 14.54
C ASP A 297 26.05 -8.19 14.44
N ASP A 298 26.58 -7.47 13.44
CA ASP A 298 26.30 -6.03 13.21
C ASP A 298 26.45 -5.64 11.73
N SER A 299 26.02 -6.50 10.81
CA SER A 299 26.15 -6.18 9.38
C SER A 299 25.05 -5.26 8.89
N PHE A 300 25.47 -4.10 8.40
CA PHE A 300 24.65 -3.16 7.68
C PHE A 300 25.46 -2.56 6.53
N ILE A 301 24.78 -1.99 5.55
CA ILE A 301 25.39 -1.14 4.52
C ILE A 301 24.89 0.30 4.70
N ARG A 302 25.78 1.29 4.65
CA ARG A 302 25.36 2.70 4.67
C ARG A 302 24.89 3.12 3.29
N VAL A 303 23.89 4.00 3.23
CA VAL A 303 23.42 4.55 1.95
C VAL A 303 24.53 5.31 1.20
N THR A 304 25.49 5.91 1.92
CA THR A 304 26.67 6.57 1.35
C THR A 304 27.68 5.62 0.71
N GLU A 305 27.66 4.34 1.09
CA GLU A 305 28.55 3.29 0.57
C GLU A 305 27.94 2.59 -0.66
N LEU A 306 26.69 2.90 -1.02
CA LEU A 306 26.07 2.41 -2.25
C LEU A 306 26.62 3.19 -3.46
N GLU A 307 27.48 2.52 -4.23
CA GLU A 307 28.07 3.05 -5.46
C GLU A 307 26.99 3.31 -6.53
N SER A 308 27.12 4.45 -7.23
CA SER A 308 26.14 4.93 -8.21
C SER A 308 26.42 4.49 -9.66
N ASP A 309 27.52 3.78 -9.90
CA ASP A 309 27.93 3.40 -11.25
C ASP A 309 27.41 2.02 -11.66
N GLY A 310 27.27 1.81 -12.97
CA GLY A 310 26.77 0.55 -13.53
C GLY A 310 27.69 -0.66 -13.31
N SER A 311 28.83 -0.48 -12.62
CA SER A 311 29.76 -1.54 -12.21
C SER A 311 29.60 -1.99 -10.76
N ALA A 312 28.82 -1.25 -9.95
CA ALA A 312 28.58 -1.58 -8.55
C ALA A 312 27.91 -2.96 -8.42
N GLN A 313 28.59 -3.88 -7.75
CA GLN A 313 28.02 -5.18 -7.42
C GLN A 313 26.82 -4.99 -6.48
N PRO A 314 25.68 -5.65 -6.72
CA PRO A 314 24.56 -5.64 -5.80
C PRO A 314 25.00 -6.05 -4.39
N VAL A 315 24.49 -5.36 -3.38
CA VAL A 315 24.83 -5.62 -1.97
C VAL A 315 23.68 -6.35 -1.30
N ASP A 316 23.99 -7.47 -0.64
CA ASP A 316 23.00 -8.25 0.10
C ASP A 316 22.37 -7.42 1.23
N ILE A 317 21.05 -7.42 1.31
CA ILE A 317 20.29 -6.80 2.40
C ILE A 317 19.06 -7.65 2.74
N LEU A 318 18.45 -7.40 3.90
CA LEU A 318 17.15 -7.96 4.20
C LEU A 318 16.03 -7.21 3.48
N LEU A 319 15.16 -7.97 2.85
CA LEU A 319 13.92 -7.50 2.23
C LEU A 319 12.74 -8.21 2.88
N ARG A 320 11.66 -7.47 3.13
CA ARG A 320 10.36 -8.02 3.47
C ARG A 320 9.48 -7.97 2.22
N VAL A 321 9.09 -9.15 1.75
CA VAL A 321 8.36 -9.36 0.49
C VAL A 321 6.96 -9.89 0.79
N VAL A 322 5.95 -9.37 0.09
CA VAL A 322 4.56 -9.84 0.12
C VAL A 322 4.18 -10.35 -1.27
N GLY A 323 3.57 -11.53 -1.35
CA GLY A 323 3.28 -12.21 -2.64
C GLY A 323 2.25 -11.52 -3.54
N MET A 324 1.50 -10.53 -3.04
CA MET A 324 0.48 -9.79 -3.81
C MET A 324 0.59 -8.28 -3.54
N GLY A 325 0.18 -7.46 -4.52
CA GLY A 325 0.23 -6.01 -4.41
C GLY A 325 -0.68 -5.50 -3.29
N THR A 326 -0.35 -4.35 -2.71
CA THR A 326 -1.19 -3.66 -1.73
C THR A 326 -1.84 -2.45 -2.38
N HIS A 327 -3.13 -2.23 -2.14
CA HIS A 327 -3.80 -0.97 -2.49
C HIS A 327 -4.15 -0.27 -1.17
N VAL A 328 -3.59 0.92 -0.93
CA VAL A 328 -3.84 1.72 0.29
C VAL A 328 -3.50 0.93 1.58
N GLY A 329 -2.31 0.35 1.63
CA GLY A 329 -1.75 -0.15 2.89
C GLY A 329 -2.28 -1.49 3.43
N ARG A 330 -3.10 -2.23 2.66
CA ARG A 330 -3.52 -3.60 3.00
C ARG A 330 -3.27 -4.58 1.85
N ALA A 331 -3.01 -5.84 2.23
CA ALA A 331 -2.79 -6.96 1.30
C ALA A 331 -3.99 -7.12 0.36
N TYR A 332 -3.74 -7.04 -0.95
CA TYR A 332 -4.77 -7.07 -1.99
C TYR A 332 -4.47 -8.19 -2.99
N SER A 333 -5.51 -8.85 -3.51
CA SER A 333 -5.37 -10.04 -4.36
C SER A 333 -5.30 -9.75 -5.87
N GLY A 334 -5.30 -8.50 -6.29
CA GLY A 334 -5.18 -8.14 -7.71
C GLY A 334 -3.82 -7.60 -8.10
N LYS A 335 -3.61 -7.43 -9.41
CA LYS A 335 -2.30 -7.08 -9.97
C LYS A 335 -2.08 -5.56 -9.96
N VAL A 336 -1.69 -5.01 -8.81
CA VAL A 336 -1.22 -3.61 -8.74
C VAL A 336 0.22 -3.54 -9.26
N VAL A 337 0.42 -2.77 -10.33
CA VAL A 337 1.76 -2.44 -10.86
C VAL A 337 2.09 -1.01 -10.44
N GLU A 338 2.86 -0.87 -9.36
CA GLU A 338 3.46 0.41 -8.95
C GLU A 338 4.71 0.64 -9.83
N ARG A 339 4.73 1.71 -10.63
CA ARG A 339 5.86 2.08 -11.52
C ARG A 339 6.68 3.23 -10.94
#